data_AF-X8DLJ4-F1
#
_entry.id   AF-X8DLJ4-F1
#
_cell.length_a   1.000
_cell.length_b   1.000
_cell.length_c   1.000
_cell.angle_alpha   90.00
_cell.angle_beta   90.00
_cell.angle_gamma   90.00
#
_symmetry.space_group_name_H-M   'P 1'
#
loop_
_entity.id
_entity.type
_entity.pdbx_description
1 polymer ?
#
loop_
_entity_poly.entity_id
_entity_poly.type
_entity_poly.pdbx_seq_one_letter_code
_entity_poly.pdbx_strand_id
1 'polypeptide(L)' 'MEVGKVSQVVLIDRDKRVRVDFEVDRSLPLDQATTASIRYLNLLGDRYLELTRGSSGKRLARVGPSRSNRPSQP' A
#
# COMPACT_ATOMS: atom_id res chain seq x y z
N MET A 1 10.61 -8.16 -8.68
CA MET A 1 11.71 -7.57 -7.89
C MET A 1 11.10 -6.91 -6.67
N GLU A 2 11.75 -7.00 -5.51
CA GLU A 2 11.32 -6.25 -4.33
C GLU A 2 11.69 -4.77 -4.51
N VAL A 3 10.75 -3.88 -4.20
CA VAL A 3 10.91 -2.42 -4.41
C VAL A 3 10.52 -1.61 -3.17
N GLY A 4 10.28 -2.28 -2.05
CA GLY A 4 9.69 -1.68 -0.86
C GLY A 4 9.29 -2.70 0.17
N LYS A 5 8.73 -2.22 1.29
CA LYS A 5 8.37 -3.04 2.44
C LYS A 5 7.05 -2.58 3.04
N VAL A 6 6.20 -3.52 3.42
CA VAL A 6 5.02 -3.27 4.26
C VAL A 6 5.47 -3.07 5.70
N SER A 7 5.11 -1.94 6.30
CA SER A 7 5.50 -1.58 7.67
C SER A 7 4.39 -1.85 8.68
N GLN A 8 3.12 -1.75 8.27
CA GLN A 8 1.99 -1.93 9.18
C GLN A 8 0.72 -2.41 8.45
N VAL A 9 -0.06 -3.25 9.12
CA VAL A 9 -1.39 -3.70 8.69
C VAL A 9 -2.35 -3.53 9.85
N VAL A 10 -3.41 -2.76 9.67
CA VAL A 10 -4.43 -2.54 10.71
C VAL A 10 -5.83 -2.72 10.16
N LEU A 11 -6.69 -3.35 10.97
CA LEU A 11 -8.12 -3.38 10.75
C LEU A 11 -8.71 -2.02 11.08
N ILE A 12 -9.62 -1.55 10.22
CA ILE A 12 -10.32 -0.28 10.36
C ILE A 12 -11.79 -0.48 9.99
N ASP A 13 -12.63 0.53 10.28
CA ASP A 13 -14.06 0.49 9.92
C ASP A 13 -14.77 -0.76 10.46
N ARG A 14 -14.64 -0.98 11.79
CA ARG A 14 -15.19 -2.16 12.48
C ARG A 14 -14.78 -3.48 11.81
N ASP A 15 -13.50 -3.60 11.51
CA ASP A 15 -12.86 -4.78 10.91
C ASP A 15 -13.34 -5.14 9.49
N LYS A 16 -14.08 -4.24 8.82
CA LYS A 16 -14.55 -4.45 7.44
C LYS A 16 -13.55 -4.03 6.39
N ARG A 17 -12.56 -3.22 6.76
CA ARG A 17 -11.52 -2.72 5.85
C ARG A 17 -10.15 -2.86 6.49
N VAL A 18 -9.14 -2.97 5.65
CA VAL A 18 -7.74 -3.04 6.07
C VAL A 18 -7.01 -1.81 5.55
N ARG A 19 -6.23 -1.17 6.42
CA ARG A 19 -5.24 -0.18 6.02
C ARG A 19 -3.87 -0.83 6.04
N VAL A 20 -3.14 -0.66 4.94
CA VAL A 20 -1.77 -1.15 4.79
C VAL A 20 -0.89 0.07 4.63
N ASP A 21 0.06 0.25 5.54
CA ASP A 21 1.11 1.24 5.41
C ASP A 21 2.36 0.53 4.88
N PHE A 22 2.95 1.11 3.84
CA PHE A 22 4.12 0.55 3.17
C PHE A 22 4.99 1.67 2.62
N GLU A 23 6.27 1.36 2.47
CA GLU A 23 7.28 2.25 1.90
C GLU A 23 7.84 1.63 0.63
N VAL A 24 8.13 2.47 -0.36
CA VAL A 24 8.77 2.08 -1.62
C VAL A 24 10.03 2.89 -1.85
N ASP A 25 10.95 2.30 -2.62
CA ASP A 25 12.13 3.00 -3.09
C ASP A 25 11.73 4.27 -3.87
N ARG A 26 12.42 5.37 -3.59
CA ARG A 26 12.15 6.70 -4.19
C ARG A 26 12.49 6.75 -5.68
N SER A 27 13.30 5.82 -6.17
CA SER A 27 13.66 5.67 -7.58
C SER A 27 12.54 5.03 -8.40
N LEU A 28 11.55 4.38 -7.76
CA LEU A 28 10.42 3.75 -8.44
C LEU A 28 9.46 4.82 -8.99
N PRO A 29 9.28 4.93 -10.31
CA PRO A 29 8.34 5.89 -10.89
C PRO A 29 6.90 5.40 -10.67
N LEU A 30 6.20 6.07 -9.76
CA LEU A 30 4.76 5.88 -9.54
C LEU A 30 3.96 7.03 -10.14
N ASP A 31 2.83 6.68 -10.71
CA ASP A 31 1.88 7.62 -11.32
C ASP A 31 0.48 7.46 -10.71
N GLN A 32 -0.45 8.35 -11.04
CA GLN A 32 -1.80 8.36 -10.47
C GLN A 32 -2.65 7.13 -10.86
N ALA A 33 -2.25 6.40 -11.90
CA ALA A 33 -2.92 5.18 -12.34
C ALA A 33 -2.25 3.90 -11.82
N THR A 34 -1.23 4.01 -10.97
CA THR A 34 -0.58 2.87 -10.33
C THR A 34 -1.59 2.19 -9.42
N THR A 35 -1.74 0.87 -9.56
CA THR A 35 -2.63 0.06 -8.71
C THR A 35 -1.82 -0.81 -7.76
N ALA A 36 -2.42 -1.12 -6.61
CA ALA A 36 -1.85 -2.00 -5.60
C ALA A 36 -2.77 -3.21 -5.39
N SER A 37 -2.22 -4.42 -5.41
CA SER A 37 -2.99 -5.66 -5.24
C SER A 37 -2.30 -6.59 -4.25
N ILE A 38 -3.05 -7.32 -3.44
CA ILE A 38 -2.50 -8.37 -2.60
C ILE A 38 -2.44 -9.67 -3.41
N ARG A 39 -1.27 -10.29 -3.48
CA ARG A 39 -1.02 -11.53 -4.22
C ARG A 39 -0.41 -12.59 -3.32
N TYR A 40 -0.64 -13.85 -3.66
CA TYR A 40 0.05 -14.97 -3.02
C TYR A 40 1.48 -15.06 -3.55
N LEU A 41 2.45 -15.10 -2.64
CA LEU A 41 3.85 -15.34 -2.96
C LEU A 41 4.08 -16.83 -3.26
N ASN A 42 3.38 -17.69 -2.52
CA ASN A 42 3.49 -19.14 -2.61
C ASN A 42 2.17 -19.81 -2.23
N LEU A 43 2.14 -21.14 -2.32
CA LEU A 43 0.97 -21.96 -1.98
C LEU A 43 0.78 -22.18 -0.48
N LEU A 44 1.74 -21.78 0.35
CA LEU A 44 1.67 -21.91 1.82
C LEU A 44 0.93 -20.75 2.48
N GLY A 45 0.55 -19.74 1.69
CA GLY A 45 -0.29 -18.63 2.14
C GLY A 45 0.46 -17.33 2.40
N ASP A 46 1.77 -17.27 2.15
CA ASP A 46 2.50 -16.01 2.20
C ASP A 46 1.98 -15.04 1.14
N ARG A 47 1.93 -13.75 1.47
CA ARG A 47 1.38 -12.70 0.61
C ARG A 47 2.36 -11.56 0.45
N TYR A 48 2.25 -10.88 -0.68
CA TYR A 48 2.95 -9.64 -0.96
C TYR A 48 1.99 -8.60 -1.54
N LEU A 49 2.38 -7.33 -1.42
CA LEU A 49 1.74 -6.22 -2.10
C LEU A 49 2.41 -6.04 -3.47
N GLU A 50 1.67 -6.30 -4.53
CA GLU A 50 2.06 -6.01 -5.91
C GLU A 50 1.71 -4.55 -6.23
N LEU A 51 2.66 -3.85 -6.85
CA LEU A 51 2.41 -2.55 -7.46
C LEU A 51 2.49 -2.68 -8.98
N THR A 52 1.39 -2.36 -9.65
CA THR A 52 1.31 -2.35 -11.11
C THR A 52 1.43 -0.93 -11.61
N ARG A 53 2.38 -0.70 -12.50
CA ARG A 53 2.63 0.61 -13.10
C ARG A 53 1.40 1.08 -13.88
N GLY A 54 0.97 2.31 -13.63
CA GLY A 54 -0.03 2.97 -14.45
C GLY A 54 0.56 3.61 -15.72
N SER A 55 -0.33 4.02 -16.62
CA SER A 55 -0.01 4.65 -17.90
C SER A 55 -0.50 6.11 -18.00
N SER A 56 -0.85 6.73 -16.87
CA SER A 56 -1.38 8.10 -16.84
C SER A 56 -0.32 9.16 -17.13
N GLY A 57 0.96 8.87 -16.88
CA GLY A 57 2.07 9.82 -17.00
C GLY A 57 2.07 10.93 -15.95
N LYS A 58 1.02 11.05 -15.12
CA LYS A 58 0.92 12.04 -14.04
C LYS A 58 1.55 11.47 -12.78
N ARG A 59 2.69 12.01 -12.37
CA ARG A 59 3.43 11.54 -11.18
C ARG A 59 2.52 11.53 -9.95
N LEU A 60 2.59 10.44 -9.18
CA LEU A 60 1.90 10.34 -7.92
C LEU A 60 2.50 11.36 -6.93
N ALA A 61 1.64 12.16 -6.28
CA ALA A 61 2.08 13.12 -5.29
C ALA A 61 2.74 12.40 -4.11
N ARG A 62 3.77 13.01 -3.53
CA ARG A 62 4.40 12.47 -2.32
C ARG A 62 3.39 12.58 -1.17
N VAL A 63 2.87 11.43 -0.74
CA VAL A 63 2.02 11.34 0.45
C VAL A 63 2.94 11.10 1.65
N GLY A 64 2.80 11.93 2.70
CA GLY A 64 3.48 11.71 3.98
C GLY A 64 2.83 10.59 4.80
N PRO A 65 3.36 10.25 5.98
CA PRO A 65 2.76 9.23 6.84
C PRO A 65 1.29 9.53 7.11
N SER A 66 0.43 8.52 6.94
CA SER A 66 -1.01 8.63 7.16
C SER A 66 -1.30 8.96 8.62
N ARG A 67 -1.71 10.20 8.93
CA ARG A 67 -2.08 10.65 10.30
C ARG A 67 -3.45 10.15 10.78
N SER A 68 -4.02 9.11 10.17
CA SER A 68 -5.42 8.71 10.39
C SER A 68 -5.67 7.78 11.58
N ASN A 69 -4.72 7.66 12.51
CA ASN A 69 -4.93 6.91 13.76
C ASN A 69 -5.63 7.79 14.82
N ARG A 70 -6.76 8.42 14.47
CA ARG A 70 -7.66 8.98 15.49
C ARG A 70 -8.48 7.82 16.05
N PRO A 71 -8.33 7.47 17.34
CA PRO A 71 -9.23 6.51 17.97
C PRO A 71 -10.67 7.03 17.80
N SER A 72 -11.58 6.17 17.37
CA SER A 72 -13.00 6.43 17.47
C SER A 72 -13.30 6.73 18.93
N GLN A 73 -13.62 7.99 19.24
CA GLN A 73 -14.08 8.37 20.57
C GLN A 73 -15.32 7.54 20.93
N PRO A 74 -15.46 7.16 22.21
CA PRO A 74 -16.62 6.42 22.70
C PRO A 74 -17.92 7.20 22.51
#